data_AF-A0A3D4FW54-F1
#
_entry.id   AF-A0A3D4FW54-F1
#
_cell.length_a   1.000
_cell.length_b   1.000
_cell.length_c   1.000
_cell.angle_alpha   90.00
_cell.angle_beta   90.00
_cell.angle_gamma   90.00
#
_symmetry.space_group_name_H-M   'P 1'
#
loop_
_entity.id
_entity.type
_entity.pdbx_description
1 polymer ?
#
loop_
_entity_poly.entity_id
_entity_poly.type
_entity_poly.pdbx_seq_one_letter_code
_entity_poly.pdbx_strand_id
1 'polypeptide(L)'
;VFDRAARQLTYRVTVYGVTDDAVLFTHIHRAVDGAVGPVAHLLGGGARPRVSGTLLLSAADLRSLRAGDLYVDVHTRTNLPGLRAHIRWPEE
;
A
#
# COMPACT_ATOMS: atom_id res chain seq x y z
N VAL A 1 7.95 6.37 -6.32
CA VAL A 1 8.32 6.76 -7.70
C VAL A 1 7.57 5.86 -8.67
N PHE A 2 7.09 6.38 -9.80
CA PHE A 2 6.33 5.58 -10.76
C PHE A 2 6.89 5.72 -12.18
N ASP A 3 7.26 4.59 -12.80
CA ASP A 3 7.59 4.49 -14.21
C ASP A 3 6.31 4.22 -15.01
N ARG A 4 5.91 5.20 -15.83
CA ARG A 4 4.67 5.14 -16.61
C ARG A 4 4.74 4.15 -17.78
N ALA A 5 5.91 4.01 -18.42
CA ALA A 5 6.09 3.13 -19.57
C ALA A 5 6.08 1.67 -19.13
N ALA A 6 6.80 1.36 -18.05
CA ALA A 6 6.84 0.02 -17.48
C ALA A 6 5.61 -0.29 -16.61
N ARG A 7 4.84 0.72 -16.17
CA ARG A 7 3.78 0.63 -15.14
C ARG A 7 4.33 0.13 -13.80
N GLN A 8 5.54 0.53 -13.46
CA GLN A 8 6.24 0.05 -12.28
C GLN A 8 6.20 1.10 -11.16
N LEU A 9 5.67 0.72 -10.00
CA LEU A 9 5.69 1.52 -8.79
C LEU A 9 6.87 1.08 -7.91
N THR A 10 7.82 1.98 -7.68
CA THR A 10 8.86 1.82 -6.64
C THR A 10 8.36 2.44 -5.34
N TYR A 11 8.33 1.65 -4.28
CA TYR A 11 7.75 2.04 -2.98
C TYR A 11 8.73 1.84 -1.81
N ARG A 12 8.51 2.63 -0.77
CA ARG A 12 9.08 2.46 0.56
C ARG A 12 8.01 2.81 1.59
N VAL A 13 7.72 1.89 2.50
CA VAL A 13 6.81 2.10 3.63
C VAL A 13 7.62 1.93 4.91
N THR A 14 7.43 2.84 5.86
CA THR A 14 8.02 2.76 7.20
C THR A 14 6.97 3.11 8.23
N VAL A 15 6.83 2.23 9.21
CA VAL A 15 5.92 2.36 10.34
C VAL A 15 6.75 2.73 11.57
N TYR A 16 6.32 3.76 12.27
CA TYR A 16 6.95 4.26 13.49
C TYR A 16 5.99 4.12 14.67
N GLY A 17 6.53 4.10 15.90
CA GLY A 17 5.71 4.05 17.12
C GLY A 17 5.11 2.68 17.44
N VAL A 18 5.57 1.61 16.79
CA VAL A 18 5.18 0.22 17.06
C VAL A 18 6.43 -0.63 17.22
N THR A 19 6.36 -1.71 18.00
CA THR A 19 7.40 -2.74 17.98
C THR A 19 7.31 -3.52 16.67
N ASP A 20 8.44 -4.07 16.22
CA ASP A 20 8.49 -4.79 14.95
C ASP A 20 7.43 -5.92 14.92
N ASP A 21 7.34 -6.72 15.98
CA ASP A 21 6.41 -7.86 16.13
C ASP A 21 4.92 -7.50 16.22
N ALA A 22 4.60 -6.21 16.40
CA ALA A 22 3.24 -5.72 16.38
C ALA A 22 2.67 -5.67 14.95
N VAL A 23 3.51 -5.50 13.92
CA VAL A 23 3.09 -5.47 12.52
C VAL A 23 2.77 -6.89 12.06
N LEU A 24 1.55 -7.07 11.52
CA LEU A 24 1.10 -8.33 10.94
C LEU A 24 1.28 -8.32 9.42
N PHE A 25 0.80 -7.28 8.74
CA PHE A 25 0.88 -7.16 7.29
C PHE A 25 0.90 -5.69 6.86
N THR A 26 1.56 -5.41 5.74
CA THR A 26 1.45 -4.15 5.01
C THR A 26 0.91 -4.44 3.61
N HIS A 27 -0.23 -3.85 3.27
CA HIS A 27 -0.93 -4.05 2.01
C HIS A 27 -1.05 -2.75 1.22
N ILE A 28 -1.22 -2.88 -0.11
CA ILE A 28 -1.96 -1.91 -0.89
C ILE A 28 -3.37 -2.46 -1.07
N HIS A 29 -4.37 -1.64 -0.77
CA HIS A 29 -5.77 -1.92 -1.06
C HIS A 29 -6.28 -1.02 -2.19
N ARG A 30 -7.44 -1.40 -2.74
CA ARG A 30 -8.19 -0.59 -3.70
C ARG A 30 -9.53 -0.18 -3.08
N ALA A 31 -9.77 1.11 -2.96
CA ALA A 31 -11.07 1.63 -2.52
C ALA A 31 -12.18 1.24 -3.52
N VAL A 32 -13.38 1.04 -3.00
CA VAL A 32 -14.59 0.83 -3.78
C VAL A 32 -15.59 1.87 -3.32
N ASP A 33 -15.95 2.81 -4.19
CA ASP A 33 -16.86 3.92 -3.89
C ASP A 33 -16.45 4.72 -2.64
N GLY A 34 -15.15 4.93 -2.45
CA GLY A 34 -14.56 5.63 -1.30
C GLY A 34 -14.49 4.80 -0.01
N ALA A 35 -15.05 3.58 0.02
CA ALA A 35 -15.00 2.68 1.16
C ALA A 35 -13.73 1.80 1.19
N VAL A 36 -13.52 1.11 2.31
CA VAL A 36 -12.50 0.06 2.44
C VAL A 36 -12.79 -1.01 1.38
N GLY A 37 -11.78 -1.39 0.60
CA GLY A 37 -11.92 -2.44 -0.40
C GLY A 37 -10.86 -3.54 -0.27
N PRO A 38 -10.80 -4.46 -1.24
CA PRO A 38 -9.95 -5.65 -1.15
C PRO A 38 -8.46 -5.32 -1.19
N VAL A 39 -7.65 -6.25 -0.71
CA VAL A 39 -6.19 -6.24 -0.88
C VAL A 39 -5.88 -6.36 -2.37
N ALA A 40 -5.06 -5.43 -2.89
CA ALA A 40 -4.51 -5.47 -4.23
C ALA A 40 -3.10 -6.09 -4.25
N HIS A 41 -2.26 -5.73 -3.27
CA HIS A 41 -0.86 -6.20 -3.18
C HIS A 41 -0.43 -6.42 -1.73
N LEU A 42 0.36 -7.47 -1.49
CA LEU A 42 1.11 -7.64 -0.24
C LEU A 42 2.50 -7.01 -0.37
N LEU A 43 2.82 -6.05 0.51
CA LEU A 43 4.13 -5.40 0.55
C LEU A 43 5.06 -6.04 1.58
N GLY A 44 4.52 -6.57 2.67
CA GLY A 44 5.30 -7.35 3.63
C GLY A 44 4.46 -8.01 4.71
N GLY A 45 5.01 -9.09 5.26
CA GLY A 45 4.39 -9.89 6.32
C GLY A 45 4.82 -9.49 7.73
N GLY A 46 4.56 -10.38 8.68
CA GLY A 46 4.73 -10.12 10.10
C GLY A 46 6.15 -9.72 10.49
N ALA A 47 6.26 -8.93 11.54
CA ALA A 47 7.52 -8.42 12.08
C ALA A 47 8.33 -7.52 11.11
N ARG A 48 7.68 -6.91 10.11
CA ARG A 48 8.34 -6.05 9.10
C ARG A 48 7.72 -4.65 9.04
N PRO A 49 8.12 -3.72 9.93
CA PRO A 49 7.65 -2.32 9.90
C PRO A 49 8.32 -1.47 8.80
N ARG A 50 9.30 -2.04 8.09
CA ARG A 50 10.05 -1.37 7.02
C ARG A 50 10.05 -2.28 5.80
N VAL A 51 9.39 -1.84 4.73
CA VAL A 51 9.31 -2.59 3.46
C VAL A 51 9.56 -1.67 2.29
N SER A 52 10.26 -2.17 1.28
CA SER A 52 10.53 -1.45 0.05
C SER A 52 10.66 -2.42 -1.10
N GLY A 53 10.32 -1.98 -2.30
CA GLY A 53 10.45 -2.80 -3.49
C GLY A 53 9.83 -2.13 -4.71
N THR A 54 9.58 -2.96 -5.72
CA THR A 54 8.88 -2.57 -6.94
C THR A 54 7.63 -3.42 -7.13
N LEU A 55 6.61 -2.84 -7.74
CA LEU A 55 5.38 -3.51 -8.12
C LEU A 55 5.06 -3.19 -9.58
N LEU A 56 4.83 -4.22 -10.38
CA LEU A 56 4.21 -4.04 -11.68
C LEU A 56 2.71 -3.89 -11.50
N LEU A 57 2.18 -2.72 -11.85
CA LEU A 57 0.75 -2.46 -11.72
C LEU A 57 -0.02 -3.10 -12.88
N SER A 58 -1.07 -3.84 -12.53
CA SER A 58 -2.07 -4.26 -13.50
C SER A 58 -2.73 -3.05 -14.15
N ALA A 59 -3.39 -3.24 -15.29
CA ALA A 59 -4.15 -2.15 -15.93
C ALA A 59 -5.26 -1.63 -15.01
N ALA A 60 -5.85 -2.48 -14.16
CA ALA A 60 -6.86 -2.09 -13.18
C ALA A 60 -6.25 -1.28 -12.04
N ASP A 61 -5.12 -1.71 -11.46
CA ASP A 61 -4.43 -0.97 -10.40
C ASP A 61 -3.98 0.41 -10.87
N LEU A 62 -3.49 0.50 -12.11
CA LEU A 62 -3.08 1.77 -12.68
C LEU A 62 -4.26 2.75 -12.85
N ARG A 63 -5.45 2.26 -13.22
CA ARG A 63 -6.66 3.10 -13.23
C ARG A 63 -7.02 3.57 -11.83
N SER A 64 -6.98 2.69 -10.84
CA SER A 64 -7.22 3.04 -9.44
C SER A 64 -6.19 4.03 -8.89
N LEU A 65 -4.91 3.89 -9.25
CA LEU A 65 -3.89 4.85 -8.85
C LEU A 65 -4.18 6.25 -9.41
N ARG A 66 -4.61 6.35 -10.67
CA ARG A 66 -5.03 7.62 -11.29
C ARG A 66 -6.26 8.23 -10.64
N ALA A 67 -7.21 7.39 -10.21
CA ALA A 67 -8.42 7.83 -9.54
C ALA A 67 -8.19 8.21 -8.05
N GLY A 68 -7.02 7.90 -7.49
CA GLY A 68 -6.73 8.10 -6.07
C GLY A 68 -7.28 7.00 -5.14
N ASP A 69 -7.66 5.86 -5.72
CA ASP A 69 -8.30 4.75 -5.00
C ASP A 69 -7.31 3.77 -4.37
N LEU A 70 -6.01 3.86 -4.69
CA LEU A 70 -5.01 3.03 -4.03
C LEU A 70 -4.54 3.66 -2.73
N TYR A 71 -4.47 2.85 -1.67
CA TYR A 71 -3.96 3.25 -0.37
C TYR A 71 -3.16 2.13 0.28
N VAL A 72 -2.19 2.49 1.10
CA VAL A 72 -1.46 1.57 1.97
C VAL A 72 -2.24 1.41 3.26
N ASP A 73 -2.43 0.17 3.70
CA ASP A 73 -2.88 -0.15 5.06
C ASP A 73 -1.82 -1.01 5.75
N VAL A 74 -1.53 -0.67 7.01
CA VAL A 74 -0.70 -1.47 7.91
C VAL A 74 -1.58 -2.06 8.99
N HIS A 75 -1.66 -3.39 9.04
CA HIS A 75 -2.39 -4.12 10.07
C HIS A 75 -1.45 -4.47 11.21
N THR A 76 -1.87 -4.19 12.44
CA THR A 76 -1.15 -4.56 13.65
C THR A 76 -1.99 -5.45 14.55
N ARG A 77 -1.35 -6.09 15.53
CA ARG A 77 -2.05 -6.91 16.54
C ARG A 77 -3.17 -6.14 17.27
N THR A 78 -2.99 -4.83 17.46
CA THR A 78 -3.94 -3.96 18.18
C THR A 78 -4.81 -3.10 17.27
N ASN A 79 -4.51 -3.03 15.96
CA ASN A 79 -5.31 -2.35 14.96
C ASN A 79 -5.44 -3.22 13.70
N LEU A 80 -6.34 -4.21 13.76
CA LEU A 80 -6.62 -5.11 12.64
C LEU A 80 -7.32 -4.45 11.45
N PRO A 81 -8.22 -3.45 11.60
CA PRO A 81 -8.76 -2.72 10.44
C PRO A 81 -7.67 -2.03 9.62
N GLY A 82 -6.59 -1.60 10.28
CA GLY A 82 -5.40 -1.04 9.65
C GLY A 82 -5.22 0.46 9.88
N LEU A 83 -3.99 0.93 9.69
CA LEU A 83 -3.65 2.35 9.62
C LEU A 83 -3.47 2.75 8.16
N ARG A 84 -4.33 3.64 7.68
CA ARG A 84 -4.43 4.03 6.27
C ARG A 84 -3.54 5.21 5.91
N ALA A 85 -2.88 5.10 4.76
CA ALA A 85 -2.25 6.21 4.06
C ALA A 85 -2.59 6.19 2.56
N HIS A 86 -3.20 7.24 2.04
CA HIS A 86 -3.54 7.36 0.61
C HIS A 86 -2.28 7.47 -0.25
N ILE A 87 -2.23 6.74 -1.37
CA ILE A 87 -1.18 6.90 -2.36
C ILE A 87 -1.63 8.01 -3.31
N ARG A 88 -0.84 9.09 -3.36
CA ARG A 88 -1.06 10.16 -4.34
C ARG A 88 -0.48 9.75 -5.68
N TRP A 89 -1.11 10.21 -6.76
CA TRP A 89 -0.47 10.20 -8.06
C TRP A 89 0.87 10.94 -7.94
N PRO A 90 2.02 10.32 -8.26
CA PRO A 90 3.28 11.02 -8.20
C PRO A 90 3.27 12.12 -9.28
N GLU A 91 3.45 13.36 -8.83
CA GLU A 91 3.72 14.51 -9.68
C GLU A 91 5.01 14.26 -10.48
N GLU A 92 5.13 14.94 -11.62
CA GLU A 92 6.29 14.79 -12.55
C GLU A 92 7.58 15.31 -11.95
#